data_AF-A0A970KV26-F1
#
_entry.id   AF-A0A970KV26-F1
#
_cell.length_a   1.000
_cell.length_b   1.000
_cell.length_c   1.000
_cell.angle_alpha   90.00
_cell.angle_beta   90.00
_cell.angle_gamma   90.00
#
_symmetry.space_group_name_H-M   'P 1'
#
loop_
_entity.id
_entity.type
_entity.pdbx_description
1 polymer ?
#
loop_
_entity_poly.entity_id
_entity_poly.type
_entity_poly.pdbx_seq_one_letter_code
_entity_poly.pdbx_strand_id
1 'polypeptide(L)' 'MTTDPVCGARLEEEQVDFKAEYDRQTYYFCSEECKQKFLREPTKYLA' A
#
# COMPACT_ATOMS: atom_id res chain seq x y z
N MET A 1 -4.56 -3.50 11.46
CA MET A 1 -5.41 -3.62 10.25
C MET A 1 -5.17 -2.40 9.41
N THR A 2 -4.70 -2.60 8.19
CA THR A 2 -4.34 -1.54 7.26
C THR A 2 -5.24 -1.60 6.03
N THR A 3 -5.26 -0.52 5.27
CA THR A 3 -6.06 -0.43 4.04
C THR A 3 -5.12 -0.15 2.89
N ASP A 4 -5.24 -0.94 1.83
CA ASP A 4 -4.51 -0.71 0.59
C ASP A 4 -4.95 0.65 0.01
N PRO A 5 -4.06 1.65 -0.10
CA PRO A 5 -4.42 2.98 -0.58
C PRO A 5 -4.75 3.01 -2.08
N VAL A 6 -4.43 1.95 -2.84
CA VAL A 6 -4.70 1.85 -4.28
C VAL A 6 -6.07 1.29 -4.57
N CYS A 7 -6.48 0.23 -3.88
CA CYS A 7 -7.74 -0.47 -4.15
C CYS A 7 -8.77 -0.38 -3.01
N GLY A 8 -8.38 0.08 -1.82
CA GLY A 8 -9.25 0.15 -0.64
C GLY A 8 -9.47 -1.19 0.06
N ALA A 9 -8.74 -2.24 -0.33
CA ALA A 9 -8.85 -3.54 0.31
C ALA A 9 -8.36 -3.46 1.77
N ARG A 10 -9.13 -4.07 2.69
CA ARG A 10 -8.69 -4.24 4.08
C ARG A 10 -7.73 -5.40 4.16
N LEU A 11 -6.60 -5.16 4.82
CA LEU A 11 -5.51 -6.10 4.93
C LEU A 11 -5.05 -6.19 6.39
N GLU A 12 -4.55 -7.36 6.76
CA GLU A 12 -3.87 -7.55 8.01
C GLU A 12 -2.38 -7.38 7.79
N GLU A 13 -1.77 -6.41 8.44
CA GLU A 13 -0.34 -6.04 8.29
C GLU A 13 0.59 -7.23 8.55
N GLU A 14 0.15 -8.19 9.37
CA GLU A 14 0.86 -9.41 9.73
C GLU A 14 0.80 -10.49 8.65
N GLN A 15 -0.20 -10.43 7.75
CA GLN A 15 -0.41 -11.42 6.67
C GLN A 15 0.01 -10.91 5.29
N VAL A 16 0.57 -9.70 5.20
CA VAL A 16 0.85 -9.04 3.93
C VAL A 16 2.36 -8.93 3.71
N ASP A 17 2.86 -9.66 2.71
CA ASP A 17 4.25 -9.56 2.28
C ASP A 17 4.53 -8.29 1.46
N PHE A 18 3.52 -7.75 0.79
CA PHE A 18 3.67 -6.59 -0.09
C PHE A 18 3.56 -5.28 0.69
N LYS A 19 4.72 -4.73 1.07
CA LYS A 19 4.84 -3.41 1.70
C LYS A 19 5.83 -2.50 1.00
N ALA A 20 5.64 -1.19 1.17
CA ALA A 20 6.56 -0.15 0.73
C ALA A 20 6.64 0.95 1.78
N GLU A 21 7.83 1.51 1.97
CA GLU A 21 8.03 2.66 2.83
C GLU A 21 7.97 3.94 1.98
N TYR A 22 7.11 4.88 2.37
CA TYR A 22 6.99 6.19 1.74
C TYR A 22 6.76 7.24 2.83
N ASP A 23 7.50 8.35 2.76
CA ASP A 23 7.43 9.44 3.73
C ASP A 23 7.56 8.98 5.20
N ARG A 24 8.50 8.05 5.47
CA ARG A 24 8.72 7.43 6.79
C ARG A 24 7.52 6.65 7.34
N GLN A 25 6.54 6.34 6.50
CA GLN A 25 5.39 5.52 6.82
C GLN A 25 5.39 4.23 5.98
N THR A 26 5.07 3.10 6.60
CA THR A 26 4.94 1.82 5.90
C THR A 26 3.52 1.65 5.38
N TYR A 27 3.40 1.46 4.07
CA TYR A 27 2.16 1.15 3.38
C TYR A 27 2.13 -0.31 2.98
N TYR A 28 0.93 -0.89 3.01
CA TYR A 28 0.70 -2.30 2.76
C TYR A 28 -0.28 -2.45 1.59
N PHE A 29 -0.07 -3.49 0.79
CA PHE A 29 -0.77 -3.68 -0.48
C PHE A 29 -1.28 -5.11 -0.60
N CYS A 30 -2.44 -5.27 -1.22
CA CYS A 30 -3.05 -6.60 -1.38
C CYS A 30 -2.32 -7.45 -2.42
N SER A 31 -1.54 -6.79 -3.29
CA SER A 31 -0.81 -7.40 -4.38
C SER A 31 0.41 -6.57 -4.76
N GLU A 32 1.35 -7.20 -5.45
CA GLU A 32 2.48 -6.50 -6.05
C GLU A 32 2.04 -5.41 -7.05
N GLU A 33 0.93 -5.63 -7.77
CA GLU A 33 0.40 -4.63 -8.70
C GLU A 33 -0.02 -3.34 -7.98
N CYS A 34 -0.72 -3.45 -6.85
CA CYS A 34 -1.07 -2.29 -6.03
C CYS A 34 0.17 -1.58 -5.50
N LYS A 35 1.16 -2.34 -5.00
CA LYS A 35 2.45 -1.78 -4.59
C LYS A 35 3.12 -1.00 -5.73
N GLN A 36 3.17 -1.56 -6.93
CA GLN A 36 3.76 -0.91 -8.10
C GLN A 36 3.00 0.35 -8.52
N LYS A 37 1.66 0.32 -8.53
CA LYS A 37 0.82 1.50 -8.80
C LYS A 37 1.09 2.61 -7.79
N PHE A 38 1.14 2.26 -6.50
CA PHE A 38 1.47 3.20 -5.45
C PHE A 38 2.88 3.79 -5.61
N LEU A 39 3.89 2.97 -5.91
CA LEU A 39 5.26 3.46 -6.11
C LEU A 39 5.40 4.39 -7.32
N ARG A 40 4.55 4.24 -8.35
CA ARG A 40 4.54 5.13 -9.52
C ARG A 40 3.93 6.49 -9.21
N GLU A 41 2.83 6.52 -8.46
CA GLU A 41 2.09 7.76 -8.18
C GLU A 41 1.64 7.84 -6.70
N PRO A 42 2.55 7.83 -5.70
CA PRO A 42 2.16 7.71 -4.30
C PRO A 42 1.32 8.90 -3.84
N THR A 43 1.68 10.11 -4.27
CA THR A 43 0.96 11.36 -3.96
C THR A 43 -0.50 11.36 -4.42
N LYS A 44 -0.85 10.56 -5.43
CA LYS A 44 -2.23 10.44 -5.94
C LYS A 44 -3.11 9.58 -5.04
N TYR A 45 -2.51 8.61 -4.36
CA TYR A 45 -3.20 7.68 -3.46
C TYR A 45 -3.16 8.15 -1.99
N LEU A 46 -2.32 9.12 -1.67
CA LEU A 46 -2.17 9.73 -0.34
C LEU A 46 -2.87 11.09 -0.19
N ALA A 47 -3.65 11.49 -1.20
CA ALA A 47 -4.37 12.77 -1.25
C ALA A 47 -5.63 12.79 -0.38
#